data_AF-A0A1X1ZTQ2-F1
#
_entry.id   AF-A0A1X1ZTQ2-F1
#
_cell.length_a   1.000
_cell.length_b   1.000
_cell.length_c   1.000
_cell.angle_alpha   90.00
_cell.angle_beta   90.00
_cell.angle_gamma   90.00
#
_symmetry.space_group_name_H-M   'P 1'
#
loop_
_entity.id
_entity.type
_entity.pdbx_description
1 polymer ?
#
loop_
_entity_poly.entity_id
_entity_poly.type
_entity_poly.pdbx_seq_one_letter_code
_entity_poly.pdbx_strand_id
1 'polypeptide(L)'
;MAEAFRVDPEALADAVRRMTQFQRRAEQMLAEIDSRVNRLHAAWTGEAAAAHAEAHRHWARGEAMMREALAKLRTAGETAHRNYTGAMAQNLSMWS
;
A
#
# COMPACT_ATOMS: atom_id res chain seq x y z
N MET A 1 -8.89 35.20 3.31
CA MET A 1 -7.89 34.64 4.25
C MET A 1 -7.67 33.20 3.86
N ALA A 2 -6.42 32.77 3.61
CA ALA A 2 -6.14 31.36 3.37
C ALA A 2 -6.41 30.59 4.66
N GLU A 3 -7.27 29.58 4.60
CA GLU A 3 -7.56 28.72 5.74
C GLU A 3 -6.25 28.06 6.20
N ALA A 4 -5.93 28.18 7.49
CA ALA A 4 -4.68 27.63 8.01
C ALA A 4 -4.69 26.12 7.78
N PHE A 5 -3.70 25.62 7.03
CA PHE A 5 -3.56 24.19 6.74
C PHE A 5 -3.43 23.43 8.06
N ARG A 6 -4.52 22.79 8.50
CA ARG A 6 -4.58 21.99 9.72
C ARG A 6 -4.56 20.53 9.34
N VAL A 7 -3.43 19.88 9.54
CA VAL A 7 -3.35 18.41 9.46
C VAL A 7 -3.79 17.86 10.81
N ASP A 8 -4.81 17.01 10.79
CA ASP A 8 -5.19 16.18 11.92
C ASP A 8 -4.26 14.95 11.96
N PRO A 9 -3.37 14.84 12.97
CA PRO A 9 -2.43 13.74 13.07
C PRO A 9 -3.10 12.39 13.31
N GLU A 10 -4.29 12.37 13.92
CA GLU A 10 -5.06 11.15 14.17
C GLU A 10 -5.72 10.67 12.88
N ALA A 11 -6.37 11.57 12.14
CA ALA A 11 -6.96 11.24 10.84
C ALA A 11 -5.91 10.71 9.84
N LEU A 12 -4.70 11.30 9.86
CA LEU A 12 -3.58 10.81 9.07
C LEU A 12 -3.14 9.40 9.50
N ALA A 13 -3.00 9.16 10.80
CA ALA A 13 -2.65 7.84 11.32
C ALA A 13 -3.70 6.78 10.95
N ASP A 14 -4.98 7.13 11.02
CA ASP A 14 -6.09 6.26 10.64
C ASP A 14 -6.06 5.89 9.16
N ALA A 15 -5.80 6.86 8.28
CA ALA A 15 -5.64 6.63 6.85
C ALA A 15 -4.47 5.66 6.58
N VAL A 16 -3.31 5.87 7.21
CA VAL A 16 -2.14 4.98 7.07
C VAL A 16 -2.45 3.55 7.55
N ARG A 17 -3.16 3.39 8.67
CA ARG A 17 -3.56 2.06 9.17
C ARG A 17 -4.48 1.34 8.19
N ARG A 18 -5.48 2.04 7.64
CA ARG A 18 -6.41 1.49 6.64
C ARG A 18 -5.69 1.06 5.36
N MET A 19 -4.80 1.90 4.85
CA MET A 19 -4.00 1.58 3.67
C MET A 19 -3.11 0.36 3.89
N THR A 20 -2.51 0.23 5.07
CA THR A 20 -1.68 -0.93 5.43
C THR A 20 -2.52 -2.22 5.51
N GLN A 21 -3.73 -2.15 6.07
CA GLN A 21 -4.65 -3.30 6.07
C GLN A 21 -5.07 -3.71 4.66
N PHE A 22 -5.41 -2.74 3.81
CA PHE A 22 -5.74 -2.98 2.41
C PHE A 22 -4.57 -3.65 1.66
N GLN A 23 -3.35 -3.15 1.84
CA GLN A 23 -2.15 -3.72 1.23
C GLN A 23 -1.99 -5.21 1.58
N ARG A 24 -2.07 -5.55 2.88
CA ARG A 24 -1.94 -6.94 3.34
C ARG A 24 -3.00 -7.85 2.72
N ARG A 25 -4.24 -7.36 2.61
CA ARG A 25 -5.33 -8.13 2.01
C ARG A 25 -5.12 -8.32 0.51
N ALA A 26 -4.64 -7.31 -0.20
CA ALA A 26 -4.27 -7.42 -1.61
C ALA A 26 -3.16 -8.45 -1.82
N GLU A 27 -2.08 -8.39 -1.04
CA GLU A 27 -0.97 -9.34 -1.10
C GLU A 27 -1.42 -10.79 -0.88
N GLN A 28 -2.30 -11.03 0.09
CA GLN A 28 -2.85 -12.36 0.34
C GLN A 28 -3.67 -12.90 -0.84
N MET A 29 -4.56 -12.07 -1.41
CA MET A 29 -5.37 -12.47 -2.56
C MET A 29 -4.51 -12.79 -3.78
N LEU A 30 -3.43 -12.04 -3.98
CA LEU A 30 -2.57 -12.20 -5.13
C LEU A 30 -1.69 -13.45 -5.01
N ALA A 31 -1.14 -13.71 -3.82
CA ALA A 31 -0.45 -14.96 -3.55
C ALA A 31 -1.36 -16.20 -3.77
N GLU A 32 -2.65 -16.08 -3.42
CA GLU A 32 -3.64 -17.13 -3.70
C GLU A 32 -3.89 -17.32 -5.19
N ILE A 33 -3.99 -16.22 -5.96
CA ILE A 33 -4.14 -16.28 -7.41
C ILE A 33 -2.90 -16.91 -8.05
N ASP A 34 -1.69 -16.48 -7.70
CA ASP A 34 -0.44 -17.03 -8.19
C ASP A 34 -0.35 -18.54 -7.93
N SER A 35 -0.72 -18.97 -6.73
CA SER A 35 -0.75 -20.40 -6.38
C SER A 35 -1.72 -21.18 -7.29
N ARG A 36 -2.91 -20.64 -7.55
CA ARG A 36 -3.92 -21.25 -8.42
C ARG A 36 -3.46 -21.30 -9.87
N VAL A 37 -2.89 -20.22 -10.37
CA VAL A 37 -2.36 -20.13 -11.74
C VAL A 37 -1.23 -21.14 -11.93
N ASN A 38 -0.27 -21.21 -11.00
CA ASN A 38 0.82 -22.18 -11.06
C ASN A 38 0.31 -23.63 -11.06
N ARG A 39 -0.70 -23.95 -10.23
CA ARG A 39 -1.31 -25.28 -10.20
C ARG A 39 -2.02 -25.61 -11.51
N LEU A 40 -2.73 -24.63 -12.09
CA LEU A 40 -3.45 -24.80 -13.35
C LEU A 40 -2.48 -25.11 -14.51
N HIS A 41 -1.39 -24.34 -14.62
CA HIS A 41 -0.38 -24.52 -15.67
C HIS A 41 0.49 -25.77 -15.51
N ALA A 42 0.37 -26.51 -14.41
CA ALA A 42 1.03 -27.81 -14.26
C ALA A 42 0.52 -28.86 -15.27
N ALA A 43 -0.74 -28.76 -15.67
CA ALA A 43 -1.38 -29.68 -16.62
C ALA A 43 -1.97 -28.97 -17.85
N TRP A 44 -2.21 -27.66 -17.76
CA TRP A 44 -2.75 -26.88 -18.88
C TRP A 44 -1.62 -26.34 -19.76
N THR A 45 -1.62 -26.77 -21.03
CA THR A 45 -0.60 -26.38 -22.02
C THR A 45 -1.25 -25.94 -23.34
N GLY A 46 -0.43 -25.47 -24.29
CA GLY A 46 -0.88 -24.97 -25.59
C GLY A 46 -0.98 -23.44 -25.66
N GLU A 47 -1.45 -22.92 -26.80
CA GLU A 47 -1.46 -21.48 -27.09
C GLU A 47 -2.31 -20.66 -26.10
N ALA A 48 -3.48 -21.18 -25.72
CA ALA A 48 -4.34 -20.54 -24.73
C ALA A 48 -3.66 -20.44 -23.35
N ALA A 49 -2.92 -21.47 -22.95
CA ALA A 49 -2.16 -21.46 -21.71
C ALA A 49 -1.03 -20.41 -21.76
N ALA A 50 -0.32 -20.31 -22.89
CA ALA A 50 0.71 -19.30 -23.09
C ALA A 50 0.16 -17.87 -23.00
N ALA A 51 -0.97 -17.59 -23.67
CA ALA A 51 -1.64 -16.29 -23.62
C ALA A 51 -2.10 -15.91 -22.20
N HIS A 52 -2.67 -16.88 -21.46
CA HIS A 52 -3.05 -16.65 -20.07
C HIS A 52 -1.82 -16.37 -19.18
N ALA A 53 -0.73 -17.13 -19.32
CA ALA A 53 0.50 -16.92 -18.55
C ALA A 53 1.10 -15.53 -18.82
N GLU A 54 1.03 -15.05 -20.06
CA GLU A 54 1.46 -13.69 -20.40
C GLU A 54 0.59 -12.61 -19.76
N ALA A 55 -0.73 -12.74 -19.83
CA ALA A 55 -1.67 -11.83 -19.17
C ALA A 55 -1.42 -11.78 -17.65
N HIS A 56 -1.21 -12.95 -17.03
CA HIS A 56 -0.88 -13.03 -15.61
C HIS A 56 0.43 -12.32 -15.26
N ARG A 57 1.50 -12.48 -16.07
CA ARG A 57 2.76 -11.74 -15.90
C ARG A 57 2.60 -10.23 -16.06
N HIS A 58 1.72 -9.77 -16.94
CA HIS A 58 1.41 -8.34 -17.05
C HIS A 58 0.74 -7.83 -15.78
N TRP A 59 -0.22 -8.59 -15.25
CA TRP A 59 -0.94 -8.22 -14.03
C TRP A 59 -0.05 -8.23 -12.78
N ALA A 60 0.81 -9.24 -12.61
CA ALA A 60 1.77 -9.33 -11.50
C ALA A 60 2.75 -8.14 -11.46
N ARG A 61 3.10 -7.57 -12.62
CA ARG A 61 3.91 -6.34 -12.69
C ARG A 61 3.13 -5.13 -12.16
N GLY A 62 1.87 -4.97 -12.56
CA GLY A 62 1.02 -3.88 -12.06
C GLY A 62 0.77 -3.96 -10.56
N GLU A 63 0.60 -5.18 -10.03
CA GLU A 63 0.54 -5.43 -8.59
C GLU A 63 1.83 -5.01 -7.87
N ALA A 64 3.00 -5.38 -8.41
CA ALA A 64 4.28 -4.99 -7.81
C ALA A 64 4.42 -3.46 -7.70
N MET A 65 3.98 -2.73 -8.73
CA MET A 65 3.93 -1.27 -8.70
C MET A 65 2.97 -0.74 -7.62
N MET A 66 1.79 -1.35 -7.46
CA MET A 66 0.83 -0.96 -6.42
C MET A 66 1.40 -1.18 -5.01
N ARG A 67 2.07 -2.31 -4.77
CA ARG A 67 2.77 -2.58 -3.49
C ARG A 67 3.80 -1.52 -3.18
N GLU A 68 4.65 -1.19 -4.15
CA GLU A 68 5.69 -0.18 -3.97
C GLU A 68 5.11 1.20 -3.65
N ALA A 69 4.05 1.60 -4.36
CA ALA A 69 3.36 2.87 -4.12
C ALA A 69 2.74 2.92 -2.71
N LEU A 70 2.08 1.83 -2.26
CA LEU A 70 1.51 1.75 -0.92
C LEU A 70 2.58 1.80 0.18
N ALA A 71 3.73 1.14 -0.03
CA ALA A 71 4.86 1.22 0.90
C ALA A 71 5.41 2.64 1.01
N LYS A 72 5.53 3.37 -0.10
CA LYS A 72 5.96 4.78 -0.11
C LYS A 72 4.95 5.68 0.63
N LEU A 73 3.66 5.48 0.40
CA LEU A 73 2.59 6.24 1.07
C LEU A 73 2.59 6.00 2.58
N ARG A 74 2.81 4.75 3.03
CA ARG A 74 2.96 4.44 4.46
C ARG A 74 4.12 5.21 5.09
N THR A 75 5.31 5.13 4.48
CA THR A 75 6.50 5.84 4.98
C THR A 75 6.29 7.36 5.05
N ALA A 76 5.63 7.94 4.05
CA ALA A 76 5.31 9.35 4.03
C ALA A 76 4.33 9.71 5.17
N GLY A 77 3.28 8.92 5.37
CA GLY A 77 2.31 9.13 6.44
C GLY A 77 2.90 8.98 7.85
N GLU A 78 3.74 7.97 8.09
CA GLU A 78 4.47 7.79 9.35
C GLU A 78 5.42 8.97 9.63
N THR A 79 6.09 9.47 8.59
CA THR A 79 6.99 10.63 8.70
C THR A 79 6.22 11.90 9.03
N ALA A 80 5.12 12.15 8.33
CA ALA A 80 4.25 13.29 8.61
C ALA A 80 3.68 13.22 10.04
N HIS A 81 3.18 12.06 10.48
CA HIS A 81 2.68 11.89 11.85
C HIS A 81 3.75 12.19 12.90
N ARG A 82 5.00 11.70 12.74
CA ARG A 82 6.12 12.03 13.63
C ARG A 82 6.45 13.51 13.64
N ASN A 83 6.48 14.16 12.47
CA ASN A 83 6.80 15.58 12.35
C ASN A 83 5.73 16.45 13.05
N TYR A 84 4.44 16.14 12.86
CA TYR A 84 3.36 16.92 13.46
C TYR A 84 3.29 16.74 14.99
N THR A 85 3.41 15.50 15.47
CA THR A 85 3.41 15.22 16.92
C THR A 85 4.64 15.82 17.62
N GLY A 86 5.82 15.74 17.00
CA GLY A 86 7.03 16.37 17.50
C GLY A 86 6.93 17.90 17.57
N ALA A 87 6.43 18.54 16.51
CA ALA A 87 6.22 19.99 16.50
C ALA A 87 5.20 20.44 17.56
N MET A 88 4.12 19.67 17.78
CA MET A 88 3.16 19.95 18.85
C MET A 88 3.79 19.82 20.24
N ALA A 89 4.55 18.75 20.50
CA ALA A 89 5.21 18.53 21.78
C ALA A 89 6.24 19.63 22.08
N GLN A 90 7.04 20.02 21.06
CA GLN A 90 8.03 21.06 21.20
C GLN A 90 7.38 22.43 21.46
N ASN A 91 6.31 22.76 20.72
CA ASN A 91 5.53 23.94 21.02
C ASN A 91 5.02 23.88 22.46
N LEU A 92 4.35 22.82 22.91
CA LEU A 92 3.86 22.74 24.30
C LEU A 92 4.98 22.93 25.35
N SER A 93 6.17 22.39 25.11
CA SER A 93 7.33 22.56 26.02
C SER A 93 7.87 23.99 26.10
N MET A 94 7.60 24.84 25.10
CA MET A 94 8.02 26.25 25.12
C MET A 94 7.12 27.14 25.99
N TRP A 95 5.90 26.69 26.32
CA TRP A 95 4.91 27.46 27.09
C TRP A 95 4.60 26.82 28.44
N SER A 96 5.36 25.80 28.84
CA SER A 96 5.40 25.22 30.19
C SER A 96 6.59 25.74 30.97
#